data_AF-A0A835GKL8-F1
#
_entry.id   AF-A0A835GKL8-F1
#
_cell.length_a   1.000
_cell.length_b   1.000
_cell.length_c   1.000
_cell.angle_alpha   90.00
_cell.angle_beta   90.00
_cell.angle_gamma   90.00
#
_symmetry.space_group_name_H-M   'P 1'
#
loop_
_entity.id
_entity.type
_entity.pdbx_description
1 polymer ?
#
loop_
_entity_poly.entity_id
_entity_poly.type
_entity_poly.pdbx_seq_one_letter_code
_entity_poly.pdbx_strand_id
1 'polypeptide(L)'
;MAGYFEEMGWAELHDGQQPNHLLDMARFLIDFGFYNEDIIGEWPRLPPPASKDAVSNIPETTIESSDKNCPICLKNFNVGEKAKQMPCHHKFHAKCILTWLEKTNSCPFCRHELPTDDKEYEAYKKDKKRKEQRKEDIETLHNSMFS
;
A
#
# COMPACT_ATOMS: atom_id res chain seq x y z
N MET A 1 9.08 -36.04 -7.44
CA MET A 1 8.33 -34.83 -7.84
C MET A 1 9.37 -33.77 -8.06
N ALA A 2 9.56 -33.30 -9.30
CA ALA A 2 10.44 -32.17 -9.55
C ALA A 2 9.90 -30.95 -8.79
N GLY A 3 10.79 -30.07 -8.33
CA GLY A 3 10.35 -28.84 -7.68
C GLY A 3 9.60 -27.93 -8.67
N TYR A 4 8.62 -27.15 -8.20
CA TYR A 4 7.94 -26.13 -9.01
C TYR A 4 8.90 -25.23 -9.81
N PHE A 5 10.07 -24.95 -9.23
CA PHE A 5 11.13 -24.17 -9.87
C PHE A 5 11.86 -24.91 -11.00
N GLU A 6 12.03 -26.23 -10.91
CA GLU A 6 12.63 -27.05 -11.97
C GLU A 6 11.68 -27.20 -13.17
N GLU A 7 10.37 -27.32 -12.93
CA GLU A 7 9.35 -27.37 -13.99
C GLU A 7 9.25 -26.04 -14.76
N MET A 8 9.53 -24.92 -14.11
CA MET A 8 9.53 -23.59 -14.72
C MET A 8 10.88 -23.21 -15.36
N GLY A 9 11.88 -24.09 -15.33
CA GLY A 9 13.19 -23.85 -15.92
C GLY A 9 14.01 -22.75 -15.23
N TRP A 10 13.77 -22.50 -13.94
CA TRP A 10 14.53 -21.52 -13.18
C TRP A 10 15.83 -22.16 -12.71
N ALA A 11 16.97 -21.57 -13.08
CA ALA A 11 18.30 -21.99 -12.63
C ALA A 11 18.94 -20.87 -11.81
N GLU A 12 19.62 -21.24 -10.71
CA GLU A 12 20.42 -20.30 -9.93
C GLU A 12 21.58 -19.76 -10.78
N LEU A 13 21.86 -18.46 -10.64
CA LEU A 13 22.97 -17.81 -11.34
C LEU A 13 24.30 -18.36 -10.81
N HIS A 14 25.17 -18.82 -11.70
CA HIS A 14 26.52 -19.26 -11.33
C HIS A 14 27.43 -18.07 -10.99
N ASP A 15 28.54 -18.33 -10.31
CA ASP A 15 29.51 -17.30 -9.92
C ASP A 15 30.01 -16.51 -11.14
N GLY A 16 29.70 -15.21 -11.17
CA GLY A 16 30.07 -14.29 -12.25
C GLY A 16 29.04 -14.13 -13.36
N GLN A 17 27.92 -14.88 -13.33
CA GLN A 17 26.80 -14.67 -14.24
C GLN A 17 25.96 -13.50 -13.76
N GLN A 18 25.93 -12.41 -14.54
CA GLN A 18 25.10 -11.26 -14.20
C GLN A 18 23.62 -11.62 -14.40
N PRO A 19 22.73 -11.13 -13.52
CA PRO A 19 21.29 -11.27 -13.73
C PRO A 19 20.90 -10.69 -15.09
N ASN A 20 19.74 -11.07 -15.60
CA ASN A 20 19.21 -10.56 -16.88
C ASN A 20 19.37 -9.03 -16.90
N HIS A 21 20.27 -8.51 -17.74
CA HIS A 21 20.57 -7.07 -17.80
C HIS A 21 19.31 -6.21 -17.99
N LEU A 22 18.28 -6.77 -18.62
CA LEU A 22 16.97 -6.15 -18.76
C LEU A 22 16.25 -5.94 -17.42
N LEU A 23 16.33 -6.89 -16.49
CA LEU A 23 15.76 -6.76 -15.14
C LEU A 23 16.53 -5.75 -14.30
N ASP A 24 17.85 -5.73 -14.41
CA ASP A 24 18.69 -4.75 -13.73
C ASP A 24 18.49 -3.34 -14.30
N MET A 25 18.37 -3.22 -15.63
CA MET A 25 18.00 -1.96 -16.29
C MET A 25 16.58 -1.52 -15.89
N ALA A 26 15.61 -2.44 -15.81
CA ALA A 26 14.26 -2.12 -15.36
C ALA A 26 14.26 -1.64 -13.90
N ARG A 27 15.02 -2.30 -13.02
CA ARG A 27 15.23 -1.89 -11.63
C ARG A 27 15.86 -0.51 -11.55
N PHE A 28 16.90 -0.25 -12.34
CA PHE A 28 17.57 1.03 -12.43
C PHE A 28 16.63 2.13 -12.93
N LEU A 29 15.85 1.88 -13.98
CA LEU A 29 14.91 2.86 -14.52
C LEU A 29 13.77 3.19 -13.53
N ILE A 30 13.32 2.21 -12.73
CA ILE A 30 12.35 2.41 -11.65
C ILE A 30 12.98 3.20 -10.49
N ASP A 31 14.17 2.81 -10.03
CA ASP A 31 14.83 3.41 -8.86
C ASP A 31 15.33 4.84 -9.14
N PHE A 32 15.71 5.15 -10.38
CA PHE A 32 16.18 6.49 -10.80
C PHE A 32 15.08 7.38 -11.41
N GLY A 33 13.82 6.93 -11.42
CA GLY A 33 12.69 7.74 -11.89
C GLY A 33 12.74 8.13 -13.38
N PHE A 34 13.53 7.41 -14.19
CA PHE A 34 13.62 7.63 -15.65
C PHE A 34 12.51 6.92 -16.44
N TYR A 35 11.61 6.19 -15.77
CA TYR A 35 10.32 5.79 -16.32
C TYR A 35 9.37 7.01 -16.34
N ASN A 36 9.61 7.92 -17.29
CA ASN A 36 8.76 9.09 -17.52
C ASN A 36 7.36 8.67 -18.04
N GLU A 37 6.38 9.50 -17.68
CA GLU A 37 4.92 9.30 -17.65
C GLU A 37 4.19 8.85 -18.94
N ASP A 38 4.88 8.61 -20.06
CA ASP A 38 4.23 8.55 -21.39
C ASP A 38 4.18 7.16 -22.08
N ILE A 39 4.82 6.10 -21.54
CA ILE A 39 5.03 4.84 -22.30
C ILE A 39 4.18 3.66 -21.82
N ILE A 40 3.76 3.61 -20.54
CA ILE A 40 2.98 2.51 -19.99
C ILE A 40 1.91 3.12 -19.09
N GLY A 41 0.64 3.01 -19.48
CA GLY A 41 -0.48 3.75 -18.86
C GLY A 41 -0.54 3.73 -17.33
N GLU A 42 -1.12 4.79 -16.75
CA GLU A 42 -1.40 5.03 -15.32
C GLU A 42 -0.78 4.02 -14.35
N TRP A 43 0.55 4.05 -14.20
CA TRP A 43 1.17 3.37 -13.07
C TRP A 43 0.65 4.04 -11.79
N PRO A 44 0.23 3.26 -10.79
CA PRO A 44 -0.38 3.82 -9.59
C PRO A 44 0.64 4.71 -8.90
N ARG A 45 0.37 6.02 -8.86
CA ARG A 45 1.11 6.95 -8.02
C ARG A 45 1.18 6.35 -6.62
N LEU A 46 2.39 6.13 -6.13
CA LEU A 46 2.59 5.60 -4.79
C LEU A 46 1.90 6.55 -3.81
N PRO A 47 1.16 6.02 -2.81
CA PRO A 47 0.50 6.86 -1.83
C PRO A 47 1.53 7.75 -1.13
N PRO A 48 1.34 9.08 -1.13
CA PRO A 48 2.23 10.01 -0.43
C PRO A 48 2.16 9.76 1.08
N PRO A 49 3.06 10.35 1.88
CA PRO A 49 2.99 10.28 3.33
C PRO A 49 1.66 10.81 3.87
N ALA A 50 1.25 10.31 5.04
CA ALA A 50 0.06 10.85 5.72
C ALA A 50 0.32 12.29 6.21
N SER A 51 -0.73 13.11 6.24
CA SER A 51 -0.66 14.43 6.85
C SER A 51 -0.28 14.34 8.32
N LYS A 52 0.56 15.27 8.79
CA LYS A 52 1.03 15.26 10.19
C LYS A 52 -0.14 15.31 11.18
N ASP A 53 -1.17 16.07 10.83
CA ASP A 53 -2.39 16.20 11.62
C ASP A 53 -3.19 14.89 11.66
N ALA A 54 -3.29 14.16 10.54
CA ALA A 54 -3.94 12.87 10.52
C ALA A 54 -3.19 11.85 11.39
N VAL A 55 -1.85 11.88 11.38
CA VAL A 55 -1.01 10.98 12.19
C VAL A 55 -1.15 11.29 13.69
N SER A 56 -1.16 12.56 14.09
CA SER A 56 -1.32 12.95 15.49
C SER A 56 -2.71 12.58 16.05
N ASN A 57 -3.74 12.66 15.21
CA ASN A 57 -5.12 12.37 15.59
C ASN A 57 -5.46 10.87 15.69
N ILE A 58 -4.51 9.98 15.41
CA ILE A 58 -4.75 8.53 15.54
C ILE A 58 -4.93 8.16 17.02
N PRO A 59 -6.08 7.53 17.39
CA PRO A 59 -6.36 7.20 18.78
C PRO A 59 -5.32 6.20 19.33
N GLU A 60 -4.87 6.48 20.55
CA GLU A 60 -4.05 5.56 21.33
C GLU A 60 -4.95 4.64 22.14
N THR A 61 -4.65 3.34 22.08
CA THR A 61 -5.38 2.30 22.81
C THR A 61 -4.36 1.46 23.56
N THR A 62 -4.62 1.20 24.83
CA THR A 62 -3.85 0.24 25.62
C THR A 62 -4.28 -1.18 25.28
N ILE A 63 -3.30 -2.09 25.24
CA ILE A 63 -3.58 -3.47 24.88
C ILE A 63 -3.94 -4.27 26.12
N GLU A 64 -5.15 -4.83 26.10
CA GLU A 64 -5.70 -5.62 27.20
C GLU A 64 -5.37 -7.12 27.07
N SER A 65 -5.08 -7.61 25.86
CA SER A 65 -4.77 -9.01 25.59
C SER A 65 -3.59 -9.20 24.63
N SER A 66 -2.74 -10.18 24.92
CA SER A 66 -1.52 -10.51 24.17
C SER A 66 -1.74 -11.39 22.94
N ASP A 67 -3.00 -11.70 22.62
CA ASP A 67 -3.38 -12.68 21.57
C ASP A 67 -3.30 -12.11 20.14
N LYS A 68 -3.01 -10.82 20.01
CA LYS A 68 -2.87 -10.15 18.71
C LYS A 68 -1.40 -9.86 18.41
N ASN A 69 -1.06 -9.93 17.13
CA ASN A 69 0.28 -9.62 16.64
C ASN A 69 0.24 -8.38 15.77
N CYS A 70 1.33 -7.59 15.80
CA CYS A 70 1.48 -6.46 14.91
C CYS A 70 1.91 -6.97 13.52
N PRO A 71 1.16 -6.71 12.44
CA PRO A 71 1.49 -7.21 11.11
C PRO A 71 2.72 -6.55 10.47
N ILE A 72 3.24 -5.45 11.05
CA ILE A 72 4.43 -4.75 10.56
C ILE A 72 5.71 -5.44 11.06
N CYS A 73 5.79 -5.74 12.37
CA CYS A 73 6.98 -6.35 12.97
C CYS A 73 6.81 -7.84 13.30
N LEU A 74 5.61 -8.39 13.09
CA LEU A 74 5.21 -9.78 13.34
C LEU A 74 5.33 -10.22 14.82
N LYS A 75 5.54 -9.29 15.75
CA LYS A 75 5.63 -9.55 17.19
C LYS A 75 4.27 -9.44 17.88
N ASN A 76 4.10 -10.25 18.93
CA ASN A 76 2.96 -10.15 19.84
C ASN A 76 3.00 -8.82 20.59
N PHE A 77 1.81 -8.35 20.94
CA PHE A 77 1.65 -7.19 21.79
C PHE A 77 1.81 -7.55 23.27
N ASN A 78 2.46 -6.69 24.05
CA ASN A 78 2.47 -6.83 25.52
C ASN A 78 1.24 -6.19 26.15
N VAL A 79 0.74 -6.80 27.22
CA VAL A 79 -0.36 -6.24 28.02
C VAL A 79 0.10 -4.92 28.65
N GLY A 80 -0.70 -3.86 28.49
CA GLY A 80 -0.36 -2.51 28.95
C GLY A 80 0.53 -1.71 27.97
N GLU A 81 0.93 -2.27 26.83
CA GLU A 81 1.66 -1.54 25.80
C GLU A 81 0.75 -0.55 25.05
N LYS A 82 1.32 0.58 24.62
CA LYS A 82 0.62 1.59 23.82
C LYS A 82 0.56 1.18 22.35
N ALA A 83 -0.63 0.86 21.86
CA ALA A 83 -0.91 0.71 20.44
C ALA A 83 -1.63 1.94 19.89
N LYS A 84 -1.50 2.12 18.59
CA LYS A 84 -2.30 3.06 17.80
C LYS A 84 -3.33 2.26 17.02
N GLN A 85 -4.58 2.72 17.07
CA GLN A 85 -5.68 2.09 16.34
C GLN A 85 -6.06 2.97 15.15
N MET A 86 -5.96 2.42 13.95
CA MET A 86 -6.35 3.11 12.72
C MET A 86 -7.89 3.25 12.64
N PRO A 87 -8.43 4.20 11.85
CA PRO A 87 -9.89 4.35 11.65
C PRO A 87 -10.54 3.12 11.02
N CYS A 88 -9.77 2.24 10.38
CA CYS A 88 -10.20 0.94 9.90
C CYS A 88 -10.16 -0.18 10.97
N HIS A 89 -10.02 0.16 12.25
CA HIS A 89 -9.96 -0.75 13.42
C HIS A 89 -8.74 -1.68 13.53
N HIS A 90 -7.75 -1.55 12.65
CA HIS A 90 -6.50 -2.29 12.76
C HIS A 90 -5.56 -1.66 13.80
N LYS A 91 -4.95 -2.50 14.64
CA LYS A 91 -4.06 -2.09 15.74
C LYS A 91 -2.59 -2.38 15.41
N PHE A 92 -1.71 -1.45 15.76
CA PHE A 92 -0.27 -1.55 15.51
C PHE A 92 0.51 -0.97 16.68
N HIS A 93 1.78 -1.37 16.86
CA HIS A 93 2.66 -0.67 17.79
C HIS A 93 2.80 0.78 17.36
N ALA A 94 2.81 1.71 18.32
CA ALA A 94 2.92 3.14 18.03
C ALA A 94 4.13 3.44 17.13
N LYS A 95 5.30 2.89 17.45
CA LYS A 95 6.51 3.06 16.63
C LYS A 95 6.35 2.51 15.20
N CYS A 96 5.78 1.31 15.07
CA CYS A 96 5.65 0.64 13.77
C CYS A 96 4.75 1.41 12.82
N ILE A 97 3.59 1.90 13.29
CA ILE A 97 2.66 2.62 12.42
C ILE A 97 3.16 4.02 12.07
N LEU A 98 3.84 4.71 12.99
CA LEU A 98 4.38 6.05 12.73
C LEU A 98 5.43 6.00 11.60
N THR A 99 6.39 5.08 11.68
CA THR A 99 7.40 4.90 10.62
C THR A 99 6.79 4.47 9.28
N TRP A 100 5.66 3.76 9.31
CA TRP A 100 4.94 3.41 8.08
C TRP A 100 4.22 4.62 7.46
N LEU A 101 3.56 5.43 8.29
CA LEU A 101 2.80 6.61 7.86
C LEU A 101 3.68 7.76 7.37
N GLU A 102 4.94 7.80 7.79
CA GLU A 102 5.98 8.68 7.25
C GLU A 102 6.32 8.38 5.78
N LYS A 103 6.04 7.16 5.30
CA LYS A 103 6.32 6.74 3.93
C LYS A 103 5.07 6.68 3.06
N THR A 104 3.95 6.26 3.63
CA THR A 104 2.69 6.05 2.89
C THR A 104 1.48 6.38 3.76
N ASN A 105 0.43 6.95 3.19
CA ASN A 105 -0.81 7.27 3.92
C ASN A 105 -1.78 6.08 4.09
N SER A 106 -1.36 4.84 3.79
CA SER A 106 -2.27 3.69 3.73
C SER A 106 -2.07 2.70 4.89
N CYS A 107 -3.16 2.06 5.33
CA CYS A 107 -3.10 0.99 6.32
C CYS A 107 -2.37 -0.25 5.75
N PRO A 108 -1.34 -0.80 6.43
CA PRO A 108 -0.62 -1.98 5.94
C PRO A 108 -1.49 -3.23 5.76
N PHE A 109 -2.61 -3.31 6.47
CA PHE A 109 -3.48 -4.50 6.48
C PHE A 109 -4.60 -4.44 5.43
N CYS A 110 -5.30 -3.30 5.33
CA CYS A 110 -6.52 -3.17 4.50
C CYS A 110 -6.43 -2.08 3.44
N ARG A 111 -5.28 -1.39 3.32
CA ARG A 111 -5.06 -0.27 2.39
C ARG A 111 -6.01 0.93 2.57
N HIS A 112 -6.72 1.03 3.69
CA HIS A 112 -7.48 2.23 4.02
C HIS A 112 -6.56 3.45 4.08
N GLU A 113 -6.87 4.48 3.29
CA GLU A 113 -6.04 5.67 3.13
C GLU A 113 -6.44 6.79 4.10
N LEU A 114 -5.44 7.38 4.75
CA LEU A 114 -5.56 8.62 5.52
C LEU A 114 -5.38 9.86 4.62
N PRO A 115 -5.86 11.04 5.06
CA PRO A 115 -5.59 12.30 4.36
C PRO A 115 -4.09 12.61 4.28
N THR A 116 -3.65 13.14 3.14
CA THR A 116 -2.27 13.63 2.92
C THR A 116 -2.21 15.16 2.82
N ASP A 117 -1.01 15.73 2.98
CA ASP A 117 -0.74 17.15 2.76
C ASP A 117 -0.57 17.50 1.26
N ASP A 118 -0.41 16.48 0.40
CA ASP A 118 -0.28 16.64 -1.06
C ASP A 118 -1.63 16.96 -1.73
N LYS A 119 -1.81 18.24 -2.07
CA LYS A 119 -3.03 18.74 -2.73
C LYS A 119 -3.32 18.07 -4.07
N GLU A 120 -2.28 17.80 -4.85
CA GLU A 120 -2.42 17.14 -6.16
C GLU A 120 -2.95 15.71 -6.00
N TYR A 121 -2.46 14.98 -5.00
CA TYR A 121 -2.90 13.62 -4.73
C TYR A 121 -4.35 13.58 -4.23
N GLU A 122 -4.74 14.48 -3.33
CA GLU A 122 -6.12 14.57 -2.85
C GLU A 122 -7.10 14.97 -3.98
N ALA A 123 -6.69 15.87 -4.88
CA ALA A 123 -7.47 16.21 -6.07
C ALA A 123 -7.64 15.00 -7.00
N TYR A 124 -6.54 14.30 -7.30
CA TYR A 124 -6.56 13.06 -8.08
C TYR A 124 -7.48 12.00 -7.49
N LYS A 125 -7.40 11.79 -6.17
CA LYS A 125 -8.27 10.85 -5.43
C LYS A 125 -9.74 11.21 -5.56
N LYS A 126 -10.09 12.49 -5.42
CA LYS A 126 -11.46 13.00 -5.58
C LYS A 126 -11.98 12.78 -7.00
N ASP A 127 -11.16 13.05 -8.01
CA ASP A 127 -11.54 12.89 -9.41
C ASP A 127 -11.69 11.41 -9.79
N LYS A 128 -10.82 10.53 -9.28
CA LYS A 128 -10.97 9.08 -9.43
C LYS A 128 -12.29 8.59 -8.83
N LYS A 129 -12.64 9.02 -7.61
CA LYS A 129 -13.91 8.67 -6.96
C LYS A 129 -15.12 9.15 -7.76
N ARG A 130 -15.08 10.38 -8.29
CA ARG A 130 -16.15 10.93 -9.16
C ARG A 130 -16.33 10.13 -10.44
N LYS A 131 -15.23 9.71 -11.07
CA LYS A 131 -15.27 8.86 -12.27
C LYS A 131 -15.91 7.50 -11.97
N GLU A 132 -15.58 6.90 -10.83
CA GLU A 132 -16.16 5.62 -10.43
C GLU A 132 -17.66 5.73 -10.14
N GLN A 133 -18.07 6.74 -9.36
CA GLN A 133 -19.49 7.03 -9.12
C GLN A 133 -20.26 7.23 -10.43
N ARG A 134 -19.70 7.98 -11.38
CA ARG A 134 -20.32 8.16 -12.70
C ARG A 134 -20.49 6.83 -13.45
N LYS A 135 -19.56 5.89 -13.31
CA LYS A 135 -19.69 4.56 -13.92
C LYS A 135 -20.80 3.75 -13.24
N GLU A 136 -20.82 3.75 -11.90
CA GLU A 136 -21.88 3.09 -11.11
C GLU A 136 -23.27 3.65 -11.46
N ASP A 137 -23.40 4.97 -11.60
CA ASP A 137 -24.64 5.64 -12.00
C ASP A 137 -25.06 5.21 -13.42
N ILE A 138 -24.11 5.18 -14.38
CA ILE A 138 -24.38 4.73 -15.76
C ILE A 138 -24.81 3.26 -15.78
N GLU A 139 -24.15 2.40 -15.00
CA GLU A 139 -24.48 0.98 -14.88
C GLU A 139 -25.86 0.78 -14.25
N THR A 140 -26.19 1.56 -13.23
CA THR A 140 -27.50 1.56 -12.59
C THR A 140 -28.60 1.96 -13.59
N LEU A 141 -28.36 3.01 -14.38
CA LEU A 141 -29.26 3.41 -15.45
C LEU A 141 -29.43 2.31 -16.51
N HIS A 142 -28.32 1.71 -16.96
CA HIS A 142 -28.35 0.59 -17.91
C HIS A 142 -29.20 -0.57 -17.36
N ASN A 143 -28.96 -1.01 -16.13
CA ASN A 143 -29.69 -2.11 -15.52
C ASN A 143 -31.19 -1.79 -15.33
N SER A 144 -31.54 -0.54 -15.05
CA SER A 144 -32.94 -0.10 -14.94
C SER A 144 -33.67 -0.04 -16.30
N MET A 145 -32.95 0.16 -17.41
CA MET A 145 -33.53 0.26 -18.76
C MET A 145 -33.87 -1.11 -19.35
N PHE A 146 -33.23 -2.19 -18.86
CA PHE A 146 -33.38 -3.57 -19.34
C PHE A 146 -34.11 -4.50 -18.34
N SER A 147 -34.71 -3.94 -17.28
CA SER A 147 -35.60 -4.64 -16.34
C SER A 147 -37.06 -4.26 -16.57
#